data_AF-A0A2V9U4N2-F1
#
_entry.id   AF-A0A2V9U4N2-F1
#
_cell.length_a   1.000
_cell.length_b   1.000
_cell.length_c   1.000
_cell.angle_alpha   90.00
_cell.angle_beta   90.00
_cell.angle_gamma   90.00
#
_symmetry.space_group_name_H-M   'P 1'
#
loop_
_entity.id
_entity.type
_entity.pdbx_description
1 polymer ?
#
loop_
_entity_poly.entity_id
_entity_poly.type
_entity_poly.pdbx_seq_one_letter_code
_entity_poly.pdbx_strand_id
1 'polypeptide(L)'
;MTTPADQFTECEDPSMAFCPSCGKPIPAGAATCPDCASPLPGAPVTTSASAAQGQVGGLTQNVAGALAYVTLIPAVLFLVIEPYNKNRFVRFHAFHSIFFHVAWIVLWIGLGIFGHLPFLGWASLLLWPLIGLAGFVIWLILVFKAYQGQMFKLPVIGDMAEKQANTV
;
A
#
# COMPACT_ATOMS: atom_id res chain seq x y z
N MET A 1 64.24 32.85 19.67
CA MET A 1 63.39 32.42 20.79
C MET A 1 61.94 32.68 20.40
N THR A 2 61.23 31.65 19.95
CA THR A 2 59.76 31.46 20.04
C THR A 2 59.39 30.21 19.24
N THR A 3 59.11 29.14 19.98
CA THR A 3 58.23 28.01 19.61
C THR A 3 57.44 27.71 20.90
N PRO A 4 56.39 26.88 20.92
CA PRO A 4 55.30 26.58 19.97
C PRO A 4 53.91 26.79 20.65
N ALA A 5 52.78 26.72 19.92
CA ALA A 5 51.53 26.06 20.34
C ALA A 5 50.35 26.49 19.46
N ASP A 6 49.44 25.55 19.20
CA ASP A 6 48.09 25.71 18.64
C ASP A 6 47.93 25.65 17.11
N GLN A 7 48.75 24.80 16.47
CA GLN A 7 48.27 24.00 15.33
C GLN A 7 47.85 22.61 15.82
N PHE A 8 46.80 22.54 16.63
CA PHE A 8 45.99 21.33 16.71
C PHE A 8 45.03 21.34 15.52
N THR A 9 45.60 21.19 14.33
CA THR A 9 44.87 20.55 13.24
C THR A 9 44.60 19.15 13.76
N GLU A 10 43.39 18.89 14.23
CA GLU A 10 42.88 17.54 14.33
C GLU A 10 43.09 16.91 12.96
N CYS A 11 44.18 16.13 12.85
CA CYS A 11 44.23 15.03 11.92
C CYS A 11 43.03 14.18 12.30
N GLU A 12 41.90 14.47 11.68
CA GLU A 12 40.82 13.54 11.50
C GLU A 12 41.44 12.41 10.67
N ASP A 13 42.22 11.57 11.36
CA ASP A 13 42.63 10.27 10.90
C ASP A 13 41.30 9.62 10.50
N PRO A 14 41.06 9.38 9.20
CA PRO A 14 39.85 8.69 8.79
C PRO A 14 40.04 7.29 9.34
N SER A 15 39.64 7.08 10.60
CA SER A 15 39.81 5.84 11.32
C SER A 15 39.18 4.78 10.44
N MET A 16 40.05 4.04 9.75
CA MET A 16 39.66 3.02 8.79
C MET A 16 39.00 1.95 9.65
N ALA A 17 37.67 2.02 9.75
CA ALA A 17 36.94 1.09 10.57
C ALA A 17 37.17 -0.32 10.00
N PHE A 18 37.25 -1.31 10.88
CA PHE A 18 37.44 -2.71 10.49
C PHE A 18 36.14 -3.46 10.74
N CYS A 19 35.81 -4.38 9.84
CA CYS A 19 34.67 -5.26 10.01
C CYS A 19 34.88 -6.16 11.25
N PRO A 20 33.99 -6.17 12.25
CA PRO A 20 34.15 -6.98 13.46
C PRO A 20 34.00 -8.49 13.22
N SER A 21 33.44 -8.90 12.08
CA SER A 21 33.25 -10.32 11.74
C SER A 21 34.39 -10.92 10.91
N CYS A 22 35.11 -10.15 10.10
CA CYS A 22 36.18 -10.67 9.23
C CYS A 22 37.51 -9.90 9.28
N GLY A 23 37.58 -8.78 10.00
CA GLY A 23 38.81 -8.00 10.21
C GLY A 23 39.30 -7.18 9.01
N LYS A 24 38.58 -7.16 7.89
CA LYS A 24 38.94 -6.35 6.71
C LYS A 24 38.50 -4.89 6.86
N PRO A 25 39.24 -3.92 6.28
CA PRO A 25 38.89 -2.51 6.34
C PRO A 25 37.57 -2.26 5.60
N ILE A 26 36.70 -1.42 6.17
CA ILE A 26 35.40 -1.07 5.60
C ILE A 26 35.39 0.42 5.21
N PRO A 27 34.80 0.77 4.05
CA PRO A 27 34.62 2.17 3.68
C PRO A 27 33.58 2.83 4.59
N ALA A 28 33.78 4.12 4.91
CA ALA A 28 32.87 4.89 5.74
C ALA A 28 31.45 4.91 5.11
N GLY A 29 30.43 4.55 5.89
CA GLY A 29 29.03 4.51 5.45
C GLY A 29 28.56 3.22 4.78
N ALA A 30 29.38 2.16 4.74
CA ALA A 30 28.94 0.85 4.26
C ALA A 30 27.89 0.23 5.20
N ALA A 31 26.78 -0.27 4.63
CA ALA A 31 25.75 -0.99 5.40
C ALA A 31 26.11 -2.46 5.69
N THR A 32 26.92 -3.05 4.82
CA THR A 32 27.37 -4.46 4.88
C THR A 32 28.84 -4.55 4.46
N CYS A 33 29.59 -5.47 5.05
CA CYS A 33 30.97 -5.71 4.64
C CYS A 33 31.00 -6.32 3.22
N PRO A 34 31.77 -5.76 2.26
CA PRO A 34 31.81 -6.28 0.88
C PRO A 34 32.46 -7.66 0.77
N ASP A 35 33.30 -8.05 1.73
CA ASP A 35 34.05 -9.31 1.67
C ASP A 35 33.32 -10.50 2.29
N CYS A 36 32.58 -10.28 3.38
CA CYS A 36 31.92 -11.35 4.14
C CYS A 36 30.41 -11.15 4.29
N ALA A 37 29.85 -10.07 3.74
CA ALA A 37 28.44 -9.70 3.79
C ALA A 37 27.86 -9.49 5.20
N SER A 38 28.70 -9.43 6.26
CA SER A 38 28.20 -9.19 7.62
C SER A 38 27.62 -7.77 7.75
N PRO A 39 26.47 -7.60 8.44
CA PRO A 39 25.90 -6.29 8.71
C PRO A 39 26.79 -5.49 9.67
N LEU A 40 26.95 -4.19 9.41
CA LEU A 40 27.80 -3.32 10.22
C LEU A 40 27.00 -2.61 11.32
N PRO A 41 27.51 -2.55 12.56
CA PRO A 41 26.86 -1.82 13.64
C PRO A 41 26.80 -0.32 13.31
N GLY A 42 25.61 0.28 13.33
CA GLY A 42 25.42 1.71 13.06
C GLY A 42 24.99 2.06 11.64
N ALA A 43 24.85 1.08 10.74
CA ALA A 43 24.10 1.31 9.51
C ALA A 43 22.65 1.69 9.87
N PRO A 44 22.04 2.72 9.25
CA PRO A 44 20.65 3.04 9.50
C PRO A 44 19.84 1.78 9.16
N VAL A 45 19.28 1.17 10.20
CA VAL A 45 18.32 0.08 10.08
C VAL A 45 17.08 0.73 9.50
N THR A 46 17.10 0.90 8.18
CA THR A 46 15.91 1.29 7.44
C THR A 46 15.05 0.06 7.54
N THR A 47 14.13 0.05 8.51
CA THR A 47 13.06 -0.95 8.67
C THR A 47 12.13 -0.83 7.47
N SER A 48 12.67 -1.23 6.33
CA SER A 48 12.03 -1.19 5.03
C SER A 48 11.19 -2.45 4.89
N ALA A 49 10.17 -2.59 5.73
CA ALA A 49 9.07 -3.51 5.47
C ALA A 49 8.21 -3.07 4.26
N SER A 50 8.64 -2.06 3.50
CA SER A 50 7.96 -1.49 2.33
C SER A 50 8.88 -1.36 1.10
N ALA A 51 10.03 -2.04 1.04
CA ALA A 51 11.00 -1.90 -0.06
C ALA A 51 10.51 -2.39 -1.45
N ALA A 52 9.28 -2.88 -1.58
CA ALA A 52 8.73 -3.35 -2.87
C ALA A 52 7.59 -2.48 -3.43
N GLN A 53 7.13 -1.45 -2.71
CA GLN A 53 5.93 -0.70 -3.08
C GLN A 53 6.31 0.76 -3.24
N GLY A 54 6.17 1.28 -4.45
CA GLY A 54 6.54 2.67 -4.75
C GLY A 54 5.78 3.68 -3.88
N GLN A 55 6.25 4.93 -3.88
CA GLN A 55 5.47 6.04 -3.34
C GLN A 55 4.54 6.56 -4.44
N VAL A 56 3.30 6.93 -4.09
CA VAL A 56 2.42 7.72 -4.95
C VAL A 56 2.11 9.03 -4.23
N GLY A 57 2.74 10.12 -4.66
CA GLY A 57 2.65 11.39 -3.95
C GLY A 57 3.23 11.27 -2.55
N GLY A 58 2.43 11.58 -1.52
CA GLY A 58 2.83 11.49 -0.11
C GLY A 58 2.50 10.17 0.60
N LEU A 59 1.90 9.20 -0.11
CA LEU A 59 1.46 7.91 0.46
C LEU A 59 2.14 6.74 -0.25
N THR A 60 2.25 5.59 0.42
CA THR A 60 2.65 4.34 -0.25
C THR A 60 1.51 3.87 -1.18
N GLN A 61 1.83 3.22 -2.31
CA GLN A 61 0.78 2.84 -3.29
C GLN A 61 -0.30 1.96 -2.66
N ASN A 62 0.10 1.09 -1.75
CA ASN A 62 -0.76 0.19 -1.00
C ASN A 62 -1.75 0.90 -0.10
N VAL A 63 -1.25 1.88 0.66
CA VAL A 63 -2.08 2.67 1.56
C VAL A 63 -3.04 3.52 0.73
N ALA A 64 -2.58 4.12 -0.37
CA ALA A 64 -3.45 4.84 -1.29
C ALA A 64 -4.55 3.93 -1.88
N GLY A 65 -4.21 2.70 -2.28
CA GLY A 65 -5.17 1.71 -2.76
C GLY A 65 -6.18 1.27 -1.71
N ALA A 66 -5.74 1.04 -0.46
CA ALA A 66 -6.63 0.69 0.65
C ALA A 66 -7.57 1.86 1.02
N LEU A 67 -7.04 3.09 1.04
CA LEU A 67 -7.83 4.30 1.32
C LEU A 67 -8.91 4.56 0.26
N ALA A 68 -8.71 4.11 -0.98
CA ALA A 68 -9.72 4.21 -2.02
C ALA A 68 -11.02 3.44 -1.68
N TYR A 69 -10.96 2.42 -0.81
CA TYR A 69 -12.13 1.63 -0.40
C TYR A 69 -12.92 2.22 0.77
N VAL A 70 -12.40 3.26 1.43
CA VAL A 70 -13.03 3.85 2.63
C VAL A 70 -14.39 4.45 2.30
N THR A 71 -14.48 5.22 1.21
CA THR A 71 -15.73 5.77 0.70
C THR A 71 -15.64 5.97 -0.81
N LEU A 72 -16.78 6.26 -1.45
CA LEU A 72 -16.85 6.55 -2.88
C LEU A 72 -16.09 7.85 -3.25
N ILE A 73 -16.03 8.82 -2.32
CA ILE A 73 -15.36 10.12 -2.49
C ILE A 73 -13.84 9.99 -2.74
N PRO A 74 -13.02 9.37 -1.87
CA PRO A 74 -11.59 9.22 -2.06
C PRO A 74 -11.25 8.38 -3.29
N ALA A 75 -12.09 7.41 -3.67
CA ALA A 75 -11.92 6.67 -4.91
C ALA A 75 -11.94 7.60 -6.13
N VAL A 76 -12.94 8.48 -6.21
CA VAL A 76 -13.05 9.47 -7.30
C VAL A 76 -11.91 10.50 -7.23
N LEU A 77 -11.58 10.99 -6.03
CA LEU A 77 -10.48 11.95 -5.86
C LEU A 77 -9.14 11.38 -6.31
N PHE A 78 -8.80 10.14 -5.95
CA PHE A 78 -7.56 9.51 -6.39
C PHE A 78 -7.52 9.25 -7.90
N LEU A 79 -8.68 9.17 -8.56
CA LEU A 79 -8.78 9.04 -10.00
C LEU A 79 -8.66 10.40 -10.72
N VAL A 80 -8.89 11.52 -10.06
CA VAL A 80 -8.82 12.86 -10.70
C VAL A 80 -7.52 13.58 -10.33
N ILE A 81 -6.98 13.35 -9.14
CA ILE A 81 -5.82 14.07 -8.61
C ILE A 81 -4.52 13.40 -9.04
N GLU A 82 -3.60 14.18 -9.60
CA GLU A 82 -2.21 13.78 -9.77
C GLU A 82 -1.45 13.86 -8.42
N PRO A 83 -0.53 12.92 -8.11
CA PRO A 83 0.00 11.82 -8.93
C PRO A 83 -0.76 10.48 -8.79
N TYR A 84 -1.87 10.46 -8.04
CA TYR A 84 -2.64 9.25 -7.77
C TYR A 84 -3.25 8.63 -9.03
N ASN A 85 -3.77 9.47 -9.94
CA ASN A 85 -4.31 9.02 -11.22
C ASN A 85 -3.25 8.50 -12.21
N LYS A 86 -1.94 8.72 -11.97
CA LYS A 86 -0.89 8.17 -12.84
C LYS A 86 -0.51 6.74 -12.47
N ASN A 87 -0.90 6.28 -11.27
CA ASN A 87 -0.53 4.97 -10.78
C ASN A 87 -1.60 3.92 -11.09
N ARG A 88 -1.25 2.96 -11.96
CA ARG A 88 -2.13 1.86 -12.35
C ARG A 88 -2.74 1.11 -11.16
N PHE A 89 -1.96 0.90 -10.11
CA PHE A 89 -2.41 0.23 -8.88
C PHE A 89 -3.55 0.99 -8.18
N VAL A 90 -3.37 2.29 -7.98
CA VAL A 90 -4.36 3.15 -7.32
C VAL A 90 -5.63 3.26 -8.17
N ARG A 91 -5.49 3.40 -9.49
CA ARG A 91 -6.61 3.44 -10.43
C ARG A 91 -7.44 2.16 -10.39
N PHE A 92 -6.79 0.99 -10.42
CA PHE A 92 -7.49 -0.30 -10.36
C PHE A 92 -8.35 -0.42 -9.10
N HIS A 93 -7.79 -0.09 -7.93
CA HIS A 93 -8.53 -0.14 -6.67
C HIS A 93 -9.59 0.96 -6.54
N ALA A 94 -9.34 2.16 -7.08
CA ALA A 94 -10.33 3.24 -7.15
C ALA A 94 -11.55 2.83 -7.99
N PHE A 95 -11.34 2.32 -9.21
CA PHE A 95 -12.44 1.83 -10.04
C PHE A 95 -13.17 0.66 -9.38
N HIS A 96 -12.45 -0.27 -8.77
CA HIS A 96 -13.07 -1.40 -8.06
C HIS A 96 -13.94 -0.93 -6.88
N SER A 97 -13.48 0.05 -6.08
CA SER A 97 -14.27 0.65 -5.01
C SER A 97 -15.56 1.31 -5.53
N ILE A 98 -15.48 2.03 -6.65
CA ILE A 98 -16.64 2.64 -7.30
C ILE A 98 -17.64 1.57 -7.77
N PHE A 99 -17.18 0.55 -8.49
CA PHE A 99 -18.05 -0.54 -8.95
C PHE A 99 -18.68 -1.30 -7.80
N PHE A 100 -17.94 -1.56 -6.72
CA PHE A 100 -18.46 -2.24 -5.54
C PHE A 100 -19.59 -1.44 -4.88
N HIS A 101 -19.40 -0.12 -4.67
CA HIS A 101 -20.45 0.72 -4.10
C HIS A 101 -21.68 0.84 -5.01
N VAL A 102 -21.48 0.99 -6.32
CA VAL A 102 -22.59 1.04 -7.29
C VAL A 102 -23.36 -0.29 -7.28
N ALA A 103 -22.67 -1.43 -7.34
CA ALA A 103 -23.29 -2.75 -7.26
C ALA A 103 -24.05 -2.94 -5.94
N TRP A 104 -23.50 -2.45 -4.82
CA TRP A 104 -24.15 -2.49 -3.52
C TRP A 104 -25.46 -1.70 -3.52
N ILE A 105 -25.46 -0.48 -4.06
CA ILE A 105 -26.67 0.36 -4.17
C ILE A 105 -27.73 -0.32 -5.04
N VAL A 106 -27.34 -0.87 -6.20
CA VAL A 106 -28.27 -1.57 -7.11
C VAL A 106 -28.87 -2.80 -6.42
N LEU A 107 -28.05 -3.58 -5.71
CA LEU A 107 -28.51 -4.74 -4.96
C LEU A 107 -29.47 -4.32 -3.84
N TRP A 108 -29.18 -3.23 -3.14
CA TRP A 108 -30.03 -2.68 -2.08
C TRP A 108 -31.41 -2.24 -2.61
N ILE A 109 -31.45 -1.53 -3.74
CA ILE A 109 -32.70 -1.10 -4.39
C ILE A 109 -33.49 -2.32 -4.91
N GLY A 110 -32.82 -3.27 -5.56
CA GLY A 110 -33.44 -4.49 -6.07
C GLY A 110 -34.06 -5.31 -4.95
N LEU A 111 -33.31 -5.60 -3.88
CA LEU A 111 -33.83 -6.31 -2.71
C LEU A 111 -34.95 -5.55 -2.01
N GLY A 112 -34.90 -4.21 -1.99
CA GLY A 112 -36.01 -3.38 -1.51
C GLY A 112 -37.30 -3.68 -2.29
N ILE A 113 -37.24 -3.59 -3.63
CA ILE A 113 -38.40 -3.82 -4.52
C ILE A 113 -38.95 -5.26 -4.37
N PHE A 114 -38.08 -6.27 -4.35
CA PHE A 114 -38.50 -7.68 -4.23
C PHE A 114 -38.91 -8.08 -2.81
N GLY A 115 -38.40 -7.39 -1.78
CA GLY A 115 -38.70 -7.65 -0.37
C GLY A 115 -40.12 -7.24 0.05
N HIS A 116 -40.82 -6.44 -0.76
CA HIS A 116 -42.21 -6.08 -0.52
C HIS A 116 -43.22 -7.19 -0.90
N LEU A 117 -42.76 -8.30 -1.49
CA LEU A 117 -43.61 -9.46 -1.77
C LEU A 117 -43.91 -10.22 -0.46
N PRO A 118 -45.18 -10.27 0.01
CA PRO A 118 -45.54 -10.77 1.33
C PRO A 118 -45.24 -12.26 1.55
N PHE A 119 -45.03 -13.03 0.48
CA PHE A 119 -44.77 -14.47 0.54
C PHE A 119 -43.29 -14.85 0.83
N LEU A 120 -42.35 -13.91 0.70
CA LEU A 120 -40.91 -14.12 0.94
C LEU A 120 -40.40 -13.46 2.24
N GLY A 121 -41.28 -12.81 3.01
CA GLY A 121 -40.94 -11.95 4.16
C GLY A 121 -40.07 -12.62 5.24
N TRP A 122 -40.31 -13.91 5.52
CA TRP A 122 -39.51 -14.71 6.46
C TRP A 122 -38.10 -15.01 5.94
N ALA A 123 -37.97 -15.29 4.63
CA ALA A 123 -36.66 -15.55 4.02
C ALA A 123 -35.83 -14.27 3.94
N SER A 124 -36.46 -13.13 3.62
CA SER A 124 -35.78 -11.82 3.62
C SER A 124 -35.25 -11.41 5.00
N LEU A 125 -35.89 -11.83 6.09
CA LEU A 125 -35.45 -11.51 7.46
C LEU A 125 -34.09 -12.14 7.80
N LEU A 126 -33.80 -13.35 7.29
CA LEU A 126 -32.50 -14.01 7.43
C LEU A 126 -31.52 -13.67 6.29
N LEU A 127 -32.01 -13.50 5.06
CA LEU A 127 -31.16 -13.17 3.91
C LEU A 127 -30.52 -11.78 4.05
N TRP A 128 -31.26 -10.80 4.59
CA TRP A 128 -30.79 -9.42 4.70
C TRP A 128 -29.50 -9.27 5.53
N PRO A 129 -29.43 -9.76 6.78
CA PRO A 129 -28.19 -9.73 7.55
C PRO A 129 -27.09 -10.60 6.94
N LEU A 130 -27.44 -11.72 6.28
CA LEU A 130 -26.46 -12.61 5.66
C LEU A 130 -25.78 -11.96 4.44
N ILE A 131 -26.56 -11.30 3.59
CA ILE A 131 -26.06 -10.54 2.43
C ILE A 131 -25.29 -9.31 2.88
N GLY A 132 -25.78 -8.61 3.91
CA GLY A 132 -25.08 -7.54 4.62
C GLY A 132 -23.69 -7.98 5.06
N LEU A 133 -23.62 -9.11 5.77
CA LEU A 133 -22.38 -9.67 6.29
C LEU A 133 -21.45 -10.16 5.17
N ALA A 134 -21.99 -10.84 4.16
CA ALA A 134 -21.20 -11.28 3.01
C ALA A 134 -20.58 -10.09 2.26
N GLY A 135 -21.36 -9.03 2.03
CA GLY A 135 -20.86 -7.78 1.45
C GLY A 135 -19.77 -7.12 2.29
N PHE A 136 -19.96 -7.07 3.61
CA PHE A 136 -18.97 -6.53 4.55
C PHE A 136 -17.67 -7.35 4.56
N VAL A 137 -17.77 -8.68 4.54
CA VAL A 137 -16.61 -9.58 4.46
C VAL A 137 -15.87 -9.40 3.14
N ILE A 138 -16.59 -9.31 2.02
CA ILE A 138 -15.98 -9.04 0.70
C ILE A 138 -15.25 -7.68 0.73
N TRP A 139 -15.89 -6.64 1.26
CA TRP A 139 -15.29 -5.31 1.39
C TRP A 139 -13.99 -5.37 2.22
N LEU A 140 -14.00 -6.05 3.37
CA LEU A 140 -12.79 -6.23 4.18
C LEU A 140 -11.68 -6.96 3.41
N ILE A 141 -11.99 -8.06 2.73
CA ILE A 141 -11.01 -8.81 1.92
C ILE A 141 -10.38 -7.91 0.85
N LEU A 142 -11.18 -7.05 0.21
CA LEU A 142 -10.69 -6.11 -0.80
C LEU A 142 -9.74 -5.07 -0.19
N VAL A 143 -10.08 -4.50 0.96
CA VAL A 143 -9.20 -3.55 1.69
C VAL A 143 -7.90 -4.24 2.08
N PHE A 144 -7.94 -5.44 2.66
CA PHE A 144 -6.75 -6.19 3.05
C PHE A 144 -5.86 -6.54 1.86
N LYS A 145 -6.44 -6.96 0.73
CA LYS A 145 -5.70 -7.25 -0.51
C LYS A 145 -5.04 -5.99 -1.09
N ALA A 146 -5.74 -4.86 -1.08
CA ALA A 146 -5.19 -3.57 -1.49
C ALA A 146 -4.04 -3.13 -0.57
N TYR A 147 -4.18 -3.32 0.74
CA TYR A 147 -3.13 -3.01 1.71
C TYR A 147 -1.89 -3.91 1.56
N GLN A 148 -2.07 -5.16 1.14
CA GLN A 148 -0.97 -6.08 0.79
C GLN A 148 -0.31 -5.76 -0.56
N GLY A 149 -0.83 -4.79 -1.32
CA GLY A 149 -0.28 -4.43 -2.63
C GLY A 149 -0.67 -5.41 -3.72
N GLN A 150 -1.69 -6.24 -3.49
CA GLN A 150 -2.15 -7.23 -4.47
C GLN A 150 -3.33 -6.70 -5.26
N MET A 151 -3.17 -6.66 -6.59
CA MET A 151 -4.27 -6.40 -7.53
C MET A 151 -5.17 -7.62 -7.62
N PHE A 152 -6.12 -7.75 -6.69
CA PHE A 152 -7.06 -8.86 -6.67
C PHE A 152 -8.13 -8.68 -7.76
N LYS A 153 -7.98 -9.42 -8.86
CA LYS A 153 -8.97 -9.50 -9.93
C LYS A 153 -10.06 -10.49 -9.50
N LEU A 154 -11.25 -10.00 -9.17
CA LEU A 154 -12.43 -10.87 -9.22
C LEU A 154 -12.75 -11.17 -10.69
N PRO A 155 -13.02 -12.42 -11.09
CA PRO A 155 -13.16 -12.82 -12.50
C PRO A 155 -14.28 -12.11 -13.30
N VAL A 156 -15.14 -11.32 -12.66
CA VAL A 156 -16.18 -10.51 -13.34
C VAL A 156 -15.90 -9.01 -13.26
N ILE A 157 -15.48 -8.50 -12.10
CA ILE A 157 -15.28 -7.06 -11.86
C ILE A 157 -13.82 -6.63 -12.17
N GLY A 158 -12.87 -7.54 -11.99
CA GLY A 158 -11.44 -7.33 -12.21
C GLY A 158 -11.09 -7.11 -13.68
N ASP A 159 -11.76 -7.80 -14.61
CA ASP A 159 -11.51 -7.63 -16.05
C ASP A 159 -12.02 -6.28 -16.57
N MET A 160 -13.14 -5.79 -16.02
CA MET A 160 -13.64 -4.45 -16.34
C MET A 160 -12.74 -3.36 -15.74
N ALA A 161 -12.31 -3.51 -14.49
CA ALA A 161 -11.41 -2.58 -13.83
C ALA A 161 -10.03 -2.53 -14.50
N GLU A 162 -9.51 -3.67 -14.97
CA GLU A 162 -8.25 -3.73 -15.72
C GLU A 162 -8.35 -3.04 -17.08
N LYS A 163 -9.45 -3.25 -17.83
CA LYS A 163 -9.66 -2.54 -19.10
C LYS A 163 -9.68 -1.03 -18.91
N GLN A 164 -10.38 -0.52 -17.89
CA GLN A 164 -10.42 0.92 -17.61
C GLN A 164 -9.06 1.45 -17.11
N ALA A 165 -8.33 0.69 -16.31
CA ALA A 165 -6.99 1.07 -15.84
C ALA A 165 -5.92 1.09 -16.95
N ASN A 166 -6.14 0.40 -18.07
CA ASN A 166 -5.21 0.36 -19.21
C ASN A 166 -5.57 1.32 -20.37
N THR A 167 -6.75 1.96 -20.35
CA THR A 167 -7.27 2.76 -21.49
C THR A 167 -6.91 4.24 -21.42
N VAL A 168 -6.27 4.70 -20.33
CA VAL A 168 -5.90 6.11 -20.12
C VAL A 168 -4.44 6.23 -19.77
#